data_AF-A0AAV3XTV2-F1
#
_entry.id   AF-A0AAV3XTV2-F1
#
_cell.length_a   1.000
_cell.length_b   1.000
_cell.length_c   1.000
_cell.angle_alpha   90.00
_cell.angle_beta   90.00
_cell.angle_gamma   90.00
#
_symmetry.space_group_name_H-M   'P 1'
#
loop_
_entity.id
_entity.type
_entity.pdbx_description
1 polymer ?
#
loop_
_entity_poly.entity_id
_entity_poly.type
_entity_poly.pdbx_seq_one_letter_code
_entity_poly.pdbx_strand_id
1 'polypeptide(L)'
;MDNEIEVIEKGALLNLPNTLKFLNLTNNKIVFGEYIQDLGNLKGLHTLIVGGSYIPYNFSLFYPSGGLKYCGMRKGTISETVDQEELATHRIDEYIKSISVPPYLSRLSMAYNGMVYTLNNITFAENNLTSADVRGNVFTNLVGPIRGLHKLKFLTLDDCHIHHVSDTFFDYFPELEQLSFFQNFLGYTLLEDVHGNLFQSLKNLISLDLSTNGIIILNRPVFKNMNNLKNLLLSGNRLGLVNFTIAHLKQLETLDLKNNEIRTLGPHTWAEINQINKGRAPLKLDLSYNPIGCDCNNFEFLQWLTESPELMNSSKYRYYCELQHQTDNYKAVIEKLRKQCISHEGLFAIVTCTTVILMLVILFALAYRFR
;
A
#
# COMPACT_ATOMS: atom_id res chain seq x y z
N MET A 1 -10.30 -12.07 29.91
CA MET A 1 -10.79 -11.11 30.92
C MET A 1 -10.26 -9.78 30.45
N ASP A 2 -11.17 -8.90 30.02
CA ASP A 2 -10.81 -7.55 29.65
C ASP A 2 -10.66 -6.76 30.95
N ASN A 3 -9.53 -6.09 31.09
CA ASN A 3 -9.33 -5.13 32.16
C ASN A 3 -9.88 -3.77 31.66
N GLU A 4 -10.36 -2.93 32.57
CA GLU A 4 -10.98 -1.65 32.19
C GLU A 4 -10.05 -0.45 32.48
N ILE A 5 -8.73 -0.63 32.40
CA ILE A 5 -7.81 0.49 32.59
C ILE A 5 -7.96 1.43 31.39
N GLU A 6 -8.43 2.65 31.64
CA GLU A 6 -8.67 3.67 30.61
C GLU A 6 -7.56 4.71 30.57
N VAL A 7 -7.01 5.08 31.72
CA VAL A 7 -6.04 6.17 31.86
C VAL A 7 -4.84 5.71 32.66
N ILE A 8 -3.63 6.04 32.17
CA ILE A 8 -2.39 5.94 32.94
C ILE A 8 -2.02 7.35 33.39
N GLU A 9 -2.04 7.59 34.69
CA GLU A 9 -1.66 8.87 35.26
C GLU A 9 -0.16 9.16 35.03
N LYS A 10 0.17 10.44 34.85
CA LYS A 10 1.56 10.88 34.81
C LYS A 10 2.28 10.48 36.10
N GLY A 11 3.50 9.96 35.95
CA GLY A 11 4.31 9.42 37.03
C GLY A 11 4.00 7.97 37.40
N ALA A 12 2.87 7.40 36.97
CA ALA A 12 2.52 6.01 37.31
C ALA A 12 3.58 5.01 36.81
N LEU A 13 4.15 5.26 35.63
CA LEU A 13 5.19 4.44 35.04
C LEU A 13 6.52 4.50 35.81
N LEU A 14 6.77 5.54 36.60
CA LEU A 14 7.99 5.68 37.42
C LEU A 14 8.04 4.66 38.56
N ASN A 15 6.88 4.13 38.97
CA ASN A 15 6.80 3.12 40.02
C ASN A 15 7.12 1.71 39.52
N LEU A 16 7.28 1.52 38.20
CA LEU A 16 7.64 0.23 37.64
C LEU A 16 9.11 -0.10 37.91
N PRO A 17 9.44 -1.37 38.17
CA PRO A 17 10.82 -1.75 38.48
C PRO A 17 11.72 -1.56 37.27
N ASN A 18 12.92 -1.02 37.48
CA ASN A 18 13.92 -0.82 36.42
C ASN A 18 14.39 -2.14 35.77
N THR A 19 14.09 -3.30 36.37
CA THR A 19 14.36 -4.63 35.81
C THR A 19 13.30 -5.10 34.82
N LEU A 20 12.19 -4.37 34.68
CA LEU A 20 11.10 -4.71 33.77
C LEU A 20 11.57 -4.66 32.32
N LYS A 21 11.49 -5.81 31.62
CA LYS A 21 11.89 -5.93 30.21
C LYS A 21 10.72 -5.92 29.23
N PHE A 22 9.57 -6.41 29.67
CA PHE A 22 8.38 -6.58 28.86
C PHE A 22 7.19 -6.02 29.62
N LEU A 23 6.46 -5.10 28.99
CA LEU A 23 5.21 -4.55 29.50
C LEU A 23 4.16 -4.71 28.42
N ASN A 24 3.12 -5.48 28.72
CA ASN A 24 1.97 -5.64 27.85
C ASN A 24 0.71 -5.24 28.60
N LEU A 25 0.06 -4.21 28.08
CA LEU A 25 -1.19 -3.65 28.59
C LEU A 25 -2.35 -3.90 27.62
N THR A 26 -2.26 -4.91 26.73
CA THR A 26 -3.38 -5.33 25.86
C THR A 26 -4.60 -5.77 26.66
N ASN A 27 -5.78 -5.72 26.01
CA ASN A 27 -7.07 -6.00 26.63
C ASN A 27 -7.40 -5.02 27.77
N ASN A 28 -6.96 -3.78 27.61
CA ASN A 28 -7.42 -2.64 28.38
C ASN A 28 -8.18 -1.67 27.46
N LYS A 29 -8.58 -0.53 27.99
CA LYS A 29 -9.19 0.58 27.25
C LYS A 29 -8.26 1.79 27.23
N ILE A 30 -6.94 1.54 27.30
CA ILE A 30 -5.94 2.59 27.49
C ILE A 30 -6.00 3.55 26.31
N VAL A 31 -6.24 4.82 26.62
CA VAL A 31 -6.17 5.91 25.66
C VAL A 31 -4.80 6.58 25.79
N PHE A 32 -4.30 7.11 24.68
CA PHE A 32 -3.11 7.95 24.68
C PHE A 32 -3.21 9.10 25.69
N GLY A 33 -2.11 9.40 26.41
CA GLY A 33 -2.10 10.42 27.46
C GLY A 33 -0.70 10.87 27.88
N GLU A 34 -0.61 11.70 28.92
CA GLU A 34 0.65 12.35 29.36
C GLU A 34 1.73 11.38 29.83
N TYR A 35 1.38 10.13 30.16
CA TYR A 35 2.35 9.09 30.54
C TYR A 35 3.42 8.85 29.46
N ILE A 36 3.19 9.29 28.22
CA ILE A 36 4.20 9.27 27.15
C ILE A 36 5.49 10.00 27.57
N GLN A 37 5.37 11.05 28.39
CA GLN A 37 6.50 11.83 28.91
C GLN A 37 7.38 11.01 29.85
N ASP A 38 6.81 9.97 30.48
CA ASP A 38 7.52 9.13 31.45
C ASP A 38 8.16 7.91 30.80
N LEU A 39 7.87 7.61 29.53
CA LEU A 39 8.36 6.40 28.85
C LEU A 39 9.88 6.30 28.87
N GLY A 40 10.59 7.41 28.68
CA GLY A 40 12.06 7.45 28.75
C GLY A 40 12.65 6.96 30.08
N ASN A 41 11.86 6.94 31.16
CA ASN A 41 12.31 6.50 32.48
C ASN A 41 12.27 4.97 32.67
N LEU A 42 11.64 4.22 31.74
CA LEU A 42 11.56 2.76 31.80
C LEU A 42 12.88 2.12 31.31
N LYS A 43 13.97 2.38 32.02
CA LYS A 43 15.35 2.14 31.57
C LYS A 43 15.69 0.69 31.23
N GLY A 44 14.95 -0.30 31.72
CA GLY A 44 15.17 -1.72 31.41
C GLY A 44 14.29 -2.29 30.29
N LEU A 45 13.35 -1.49 29.78
CA LEU A 45 12.26 -1.99 28.94
C LEU A 45 12.73 -2.23 27.50
N HIS A 46 12.44 -3.42 26.99
CA HIS A 46 12.78 -3.86 25.63
C HIS A 46 11.55 -3.94 24.73
N THR A 47 10.39 -4.26 25.31
CA THR A 47 9.13 -4.37 24.57
C THR A 47 8.01 -3.71 25.36
N LEU A 48 7.32 -2.79 24.69
CA LEU A 48 6.17 -2.08 25.20
C LEU A 48 5.01 -2.30 24.25
N ILE A 49 3.94 -2.90 24.76
CA ILE A 49 2.68 -3.06 24.05
C ILE A 49 1.62 -2.36 24.88
N VAL A 50 1.17 -1.21 24.39
CA VAL A 50 0.06 -0.45 24.94
C VAL A 50 -0.97 -0.41 23.84
N GLY A 51 -2.13 -1.02 24.02
CA GLY A 51 -3.11 -1.07 22.94
C GLY A 51 -4.38 -1.70 23.41
N GLY A 52 -5.45 -0.91 23.39
CA GLY A 52 -6.76 -1.33 23.86
C GLY A 52 -7.61 -1.94 22.75
N SER A 53 -8.63 -2.69 23.15
CA SER A 53 -9.69 -3.14 22.24
C SER A 53 -10.32 -1.90 21.59
N TYR A 54 -10.60 -1.99 20.28
CA TYR A 54 -11.36 -0.98 19.53
C TYR A 54 -12.58 -0.49 20.34
N ILE A 55 -12.55 0.75 20.83
CA ILE A 55 -13.74 1.39 21.38
C ILE A 55 -13.94 2.72 20.65
N PRO A 56 -15.08 2.90 19.97
CA PRO A 56 -15.46 4.18 19.40
C PRO A 56 -15.93 5.09 20.55
N TYR A 57 -14.99 5.61 21.33
CA TYR A 57 -15.32 6.69 22.25
C TYR A 57 -15.31 8.02 21.50
N ASN A 58 -16.37 8.79 21.71
CA ASN A 58 -16.53 10.16 21.24
C ASN A 58 -15.67 11.07 22.15
N PHE A 59 -14.35 10.96 22.04
CA PHE A 59 -13.42 11.88 22.70
C PHE A 59 -13.09 13.04 21.76
N SER A 60 -12.92 14.22 22.35
CA SER A 60 -12.59 15.44 21.62
C SER A 60 -11.31 15.24 20.80
N LEU A 61 -11.36 15.63 19.52
CA LEU A 61 -10.34 15.44 18.48
C LEU A 61 -9.00 16.15 18.75
N PHE A 62 -8.86 16.81 19.91
CA PHE A 62 -7.73 17.68 20.25
C PHE A 62 -7.21 17.34 21.64
N TYR A 63 -6.10 16.60 21.70
CA TYR A 63 -5.29 16.47 22.91
C TYR A 63 -3.83 16.80 22.59
N PRO A 64 -3.10 17.54 23.46
CA PRO A 64 -3.48 18.02 24.79
C PRO A 64 -4.10 19.42 24.76
N SER A 65 -5.44 19.51 24.83
CA SER A 65 -6.07 20.73 25.34
C SER A 65 -5.75 20.80 26.83
N GLY A 66 -4.89 21.74 27.23
CA GLY A 66 -4.70 22.06 28.63
C GLY A 66 -6.06 22.31 29.30
N GLY A 67 -6.36 21.51 30.32
CA GLY A 67 -7.56 21.67 31.15
C GLY A 67 -8.48 20.45 31.12
N LEU A 68 -8.33 19.58 32.11
CA LEU A 68 -9.35 18.64 32.56
C LEU A 68 -10.69 19.36 32.81
N LYS A 69 -11.64 19.21 31.88
CA LYS A 69 -13.10 19.29 32.02
C LYS A 69 -13.61 18.75 30.67
N TYR A 70 -14.10 17.52 30.52
CA TYR A 70 -15.30 16.99 31.14
C TYR A 70 -15.26 15.45 31.06
N CYS A 71 -15.14 14.78 32.20
CA CYS A 71 -15.82 13.50 32.38
C CYS A 71 -17.17 13.80 33.04
N GLY A 72 -18.25 13.56 32.30
CA GLY A 72 -19.63 13.61 32.80
C GLY A 72 -20.45 14.78 32.27
N MET A 73 -21.36 14.53 31.31
CA MET A 73 -22.80 14.80 31.42
C MET A 73 -23.56 14.46 30.12
N ARG A 74 -24.81 14.02 30.28
CA ARG A 74 -25.82 13.81 29.21
C ARG A 74 -26.32 15.15 28.63
N LYS A 75 -26.64 15.12 27.32
CA LYS A 75 -27.60 15.91 26.53
C LYS A 75 -27.38 17.44 26.39
N GLY A 76 -27.40 17.93 25.14
CA GLY A 76 -27.84 19.29 24.82
C GLY A 76 -27.17 19.91 23.60
N THR A 77 -27.98 20.35 22.64
CA THR A 77 -27.66 21.12 21.43
C THR A 77 -26.90 22.41 21.77
N ILE A 78 -25.68 22.63 21.27
CA ILE A 78 -25.06 23.96 21.17
C ILE A 78 -24.22 24.05 19.90
N SER A 79 -24.51 25.09 19.12
CA SER A 79 -23.74 25.64 18.01
C SER A 79 -22.62 26.49 18.62
N GLU A 80 -21.35 26.15 18.40
CA GLU A 80 -20.22 27.02 18.75
C GLU A 80 -19.22 27.11 17.59
N THR A 81 -18.65 28.30 17.48
CA THR A 81 -18.02 28.96 16.33
C THR A 81 -16.59 28.52 16.05
N VAL A 82 -16.24 28.53 14.75
CA VAL A 82 -15.01 28.00 14.11
C VAL A 82 -13.68 28.71 14.49
N ASP A 83 -13.71 29.80 15.27
CA ASP A 83 -12.51 30.64 15.49
C ASP A 83 -11.61 30.20 16.68
N GLN A 84 -12.01 29.23 17.51
CA GLN A 84 -11.18 28.73 18.62
C GLN A 84 -10.36 27.47 18.30
N GLU A 85 -10.69 26.75 17.21
CA GLU A 85 -9.97 25.53 16.79
C GLU A 85 -8.54 25.82 16.30
N GLU A 86 -8.32 26.92 15.56
CA GLU A 86 -6.99 27.29 15.03
C GLU A 86 -6.01 27.76 16.13
N LEU A 87 -6.52 28.36 17.21
CA LEU A 87 -5.64 28.89 18.27
C LEU A 87 -5.14 27.78 19.23
N ALA A 88 -5.90 26.68 19.35
CA ALA A 88 -5.55 25.53 20.18
C ALA A 88 -4.51 24.61 19.50
N THR A 89 -4.62 24.41 18.19
CA THR A 89 -3.67 23.61 17.39
C THR A 89 -2.25 24.20 17.41
N HIS A 90 -2.11 25.53 17.34
CA HIS A 90 -0.80 26.19 17.40
C HIS A 90 -0.06 26.07 18.74
N ARG A 91 -0.75 25.87 19.88
CA ARG A 91 -0.10 25.68 21.19
C ARG A 91 0.38 24.24 21.42
N ILE A 92 -0.23 23.27 20.74
CA ILE A 92 0.07 21.84 20.88
C ILE A 92 1.38 21.46 20.16
N ASP A 93 1.62 22.05 18.98
CA ASP A 93 2.86 21.85 18.21
C ASP A 93 4.13 22.30 18.96
N GLU A 94 3.99 23.15 19.97
CA GLU A 94 5.12 23.57 20.80
C GLU A 94 5.51 22.52 21.86
N TYR A 95 4.61 21.61 22.24
CA TYR A 95 4.77 20.73 23.40
C TYR A 95 5.42 19.37 23.10
N ILE A 96 5.39 18.88 21.85
CA ILE A 96 5.98 17.58 21.47
C ILE A 96 7.00 17.74 20.34
N LYS A 97 7.95 18.67 20.50
CA LYS A 97 9.12 18.73 19.60
C LYS A 97 10.08 17.56 19.82
N SER A 98 10.11 17.01 21.03
CA SER A 98 10.99 15.88 21.37
C SER A 98 10.29 14.81 22.20
N ILE A 99 10.45 13.55 21.80
CA ILE A 99 9.92 12.38 22.50
C ILE A 99 11.09 11.51 22.99
N SER A 100 11.11 11.23 24.30
CA SER A 100 12.07 10.31 24.90
C SER A 100 11.45 8.91 25.01
N VAL A 101 12.04 7.94 24.32
CA VAL A 101 11.68 6.53 24.44
C VAL A 101 12.72 5.80 25.30
N PRO A 102 12.35 4.68 25.95
CA PRO A 102 13.29 3.93 26.76
C PRO A 102 14.49 3.43 25.93
N PRO A 103 15.73 3.50 26.44
CA PRO A 103 16.94 3.38 25.65
C PRO A 103 17.16 1.98 25.02
N TYR A 104 16.66 0.92 25.68
CA TYR A 104 16.75 -0.46 25.16
C TYR A 104 15.48 -0.91 24.47
N LEU A 105 14.48 -0.04 24.31
CA LEU A 105 13.22 -0.39 23.67
C LEU A 105 13.47 -0.74 22.20
N SER A 106 13.15 -1.96 21.82
CA SER A 106 13.27 -2.45 20.44
C SER A 106 11.92 -2.56 19.75
N ARG A 107 10.86 -2.87 20.50
CA ARG A 107 9.50 -3.02 19.98
C ARG A 107 8.52 -2.13 20.75
N LEU A 108 7.85 -1.26 20.02
CA LEU A 108 6.75 -0.44 20.49
C LEU A 108 5.49 -0.81 19.72
N SER A 109 4.42 -1.14 20.42
CA SER A 109 3.09 -1.20 19.84
C SER A 109 2.21 -0.24 20.61
N MET A 110 1.62 0.69 19.86
CA MET A 110 0.58 1.63 20.25
C MET A 110 -0.65 1.47 19.35
N ALA A 111 -1.01 0.23 19.00
CA ALA A 111 -2.18 -0.08 18.19
C ALA A 111 -3.49 0.26 18.91
N TYR A 112 -4.46 0.85 18.21
CA TYR A 112 -5.82 1.11 18.70
C TYR A 112 -5.89 1.87 20.05
N ASN A 113 -5.03 2.88 20.24
CA ASN A 113 -5.03 3.71 21.46
C ASN A 113 -5.85 5.00 21.33
N GLY A 114 -6.63 5.14 20.26
CA GLY A 114 -7.44 6.33 20.00
C GLY A 114 -6.60 7.59 19.81
N MET A 115 -5.35 7.47 19.32
CA MET A 115 -4.53 8.63 19.00
C MET A 115 -5.16 9.40 17.84
N VAL A 116 -5.49 10.67 18.04
CA VAL A 116 -5.94 11.57 16.97
C VAL A 116 -4.90 12.68 16.86
N TYR A 117 -4.10 12.69 15.79
CA TYR A 117 -3.00 13.64 15.68
C TYR A 117 -2.55 13.88 14.23
N THR A 118 -2.08 15.08 13.93
CA THR A 118 -1.31 15.35 12.70
C THR A 118 0.17 15.17 12.99
N LEU A 119 0.82 14.22 12.35
CA LEU A 119 2.24 13.93 12.59
C LEU A 119 3.13 14.97 11.89
N ASN A 120 3.34 16.09 12.59
CA ASN A 120 4.26 17.17 12.24
C ASN A 120 5.73 16.76 12.47
N ASN A 121 6.63 17.73 12.50
CA ASN A 121 8.04 17.52 12.80
C ASN A 121 8.24 17.08 14.26
N ILE A 122 8.69 15.83 14.44
CA ILE A 122 8.94 15.22 15.76
C ILE A 122 10.37 14.69 15.78
N THR A 123 11.08 14.94 16.88
CA THR A 123 12.43 14.39 17.09
C THR A 123 12.45 13.40 18.25
N PHE A 124 12.72 12.14 17.96
CA PHE A 124 12.96 11.13 18.99
C PHE A 124 14.38 11.26 19.53
N ALA A 125 14.55 11.13 20.85
CA ALA A 125 15.86 10.97 21.45
C ALA A 125 16.52 9.66 20.97
N GLU A 126 17.85 9.57 21.09
CA GLU A 126 18.62 8.37 20.73
C GLU A 126 18.01 7.09 21.31
N ASN A 127 17.74 6.12 20.44
CA ASN A 127 16.99 4.92 20.80
C ASN A 127 17.43 3.69 20.00
N ASN A 128 16.90 2.53 20.38
CA ASN A 128 17.17 1.25 19.74
C ASN A 128 15.92 0.63 19.10
N LEU A 129 14.93 1.48 18.76
CA LEU A 129 13.64 1.02 18.27
C LEU A 129 13.79 0.44 16.86
N THR A 130 13.37 -0.81 16.68
CA THR A 130 13.40 -1.52 15.40
C THR A 130 12.01 -1.78 14.84
N SER A 131 10.98 -1.80 15.70
CA SER A 131 9.60 -2.05 15.31
C SER A 131 8.65 -1.08 16.01
N ALA A 132 7.81 -0.42 15.22
CA ALA A 132 6.73 0.45 15.66
C ALA A 132 5.42 0.04 14.99
N ASP A 133 4.42 -0.30 15.80
CA ASP A 133 3.06 -0.60 15.34
C ASP A 133 2.09 0.43 15.92
N VAL A 134 1.53 1.27 15.08
CA VAL A 134 0.59 2.33 15.49
C VAL A 134 -0.75 2.20 14.74
N ARG A 135 -1.10 0.98 14.30
CA ARG A 135 -2.34 0.75 13.54
C ARG A 135 -3.60 1.16 14.28
N GLY A 136 -4.67 1.45 13.55
CA GLY A 136 -6.01 1.68 14.11
C GLY A 136 -6.12 2.96 14.95
N ASN A 137 -5.24 3.93 14.68
CA ASN A 137 -5.32 5.28 15.24
C ASN A 137 -5.83 6.25 14.16
N VAL A 138 -5.74 7.56 14.38
CA VAL A 138 -6.21 8.59 13.44
C VAL A 138 -5.07 9.58 13.21
N PHE A 139 -4.28 9.30 12.17
CA PHE A 139 -3.16 10.12 11.70
C PHE A 139 -3.44 10.68 10.32
N THR A 140 -4.46 11.52 10.19
CA THR A 140 -4.95 11.99 8.89
C THR A 140 -3.87 12.58 7.98
N ASN A 141 -2.91 13.31 8.57
CA ASN A 141 -1.82 13.97 7.87
C ASN A 141 -0.45 13.57 8.46
N LEU A 142 0.44 13.12 7.58
CA LEU A 142 1.84 12.81 7.89
C LEU A 142 2.75 13.89 7.27
N VAL A 143 2.99 14.98 8.01
CA VAL A 143 3.74 16.16 7.53
C VAL A 143 5.24 15.99 7.71
N GLY A 144 5.69 15.49 8.88
CA GLY A 144 7.09 15.21 9.17
C GLY A 144 8.01 16.45 9.16
N PRO A 145 9.34 16.24 9.07
CA PRO A 145 10.04 14.96 9.12
C PRO A 145 10.05 14.36 10.54
N ILE A 146 10.13 13.02 10.64
CA ILE A 146 10.31 12.33 11.92
C ILE A 146 11.77 11.93 12.09
N ARG A 147 12.48 12.52 13.07
CA ARG A 147 13.92 12.31 13.30
C ARG A 147 14.18 11.36 14.46
N GLY A 148 15.38 10.76 14.50
CA GLY A 148 15.84 9.93 15.62
C GLY A 148 15.45 8.45 15.56
N LEU A 149 14.65 8.02 14.59
CA LEU A 149 14.24 6.62 14.39
C LEU A 149 15.17 5.86 13.42
N HIS A 150 16.47 6.08 13.53
CA HIS A 150 17.47 5.62 12.55
C HIS A 150 17.59 4.09 12.39
N LYS A 151 17.18 3.33 13.42
CA LYS A 151 17.23 1.86 13.44
C LYS A 151 15.90 1.19 13.14
N LEU A 152 14.86 1.96 12.84
CA LEU A 152 13.52 1.42 12.62
C LEU A 152 13.49 0.59 11.33
N LYS A 153 13.08 -0.66 11.44
CA LYS A 153 12.99 -1.63 10.35
C LYS A 153 11.55 -1.95 9.96
N PHE A 154 10.64 -1.94 10.93
CA PHE A 154 9.24 -2.31 10.74
C PHE A 154 8.34 -1.17 11.22
N LEU A 155 7.54 -0.62 10.30
CA LEU A 155 6.56 0.43 10.61
C LEU A 155 5.18 0.03 10.08
N THR A 156 4.21 -0.03 10.97
CA THR A 156 2.81 -0.29 10.62
C THR A 156 1.94 0.93 10.91
N LEU A 157 1.32 1.46 9.85
CA LEU A 157 0.41 2.61 9.83
C LEU A 157 -0.97 2.20 9.30
N ASP A 158 -1.37 0.95 9.52
CA ASP A 158 -2.62 0.38 9.00
C ASP A 158 -3.85 1.03 9.65
N ASP A 159 -4.93 1.23 8.91
CA ASP A 159 -6.21 1.73 9.44
C ASP A 159 -6.06 3.04 10.24
N CYS A 160 -5.19 3.92 9.76
CA CYS A 160 -4.84 5.18 10.43
C CYS A 160 -5.58 6.41 9.86
N HIS A 161 -6.51 6.21 8.93
CA HIS A 161 -7.25 7.27 8.22
C HIS A 161 -6.35 8.29 7.49
N ILE A 162 -5.14 7.87 7.09
CA ILE A 162 -4.14 8.72 6.44
C ILE A 162 -4.59 9.04 5.01
N HIS A 163 -4.64 10.32 4.66
CA HIS A 163 -4.94 10.78 3.30
C HIS A 163 -3.90 11.75 2.72
N HIS A 164 -2.93 12.18 3.52
CA HIS A 164 -1.81 13.01 3.08
C HIS A 164 -0.50 12.55 3.71
N VAL A 165 0.55 12.43 2.90
CA VAL A 165 1.92 12.16 3.34
C VAL A 165 2.88 13.07 2.58
N SER A 166 3.69 13.82 3.34
CA SER A 166 4.76 14.68 2.83
C SER A 166 5.92 13.85 2.27
N ASP A 167 6.57 14.36 1.22
CA ASP A 167 7.74 13.72 0.60
C ASP A 167 8.96 13.63 1.52
N THR A 168 9.04 14.49 2.53
CA THR A 168 10.10 14.50 3.55
C THR A 168 9.80 13.63 4.76
N PHE A 169 8.59 13.06 4.88
CA PHE A 169 8.20 12.28 6.05
C PHE A 169 9.17 11.11 6.29
N PHE A 170 9.60 10.45 5.22
CA PHE A 170 10.43 9.25 5.27
C PHE A 170 11.94 9.49 5.21
N ASP A 171 12.42 10.73 5.20
CA ASP A 171 13.84 11.04 4.95
C ASP A 171 14.81 10.47 6.00
N TYR A 172 14.32 10.23 7.22
CA TYR A 172 15.14 9.82 8.36
C TYR A 172 14.88 8.36 8.81
N PHE A 173 14.39 7.52 7.91
CA PHE A 173 14.20 6.07 8.12
C PHE A 173 15.13 5.22 7.23
N PRO A 174 16.46 5.33 7.38
CA PRO A 174 17.42 4.72 6.45
C PRO A 174 17.40 3.19 6.47
N GLU A 175 17.01 2.56 7.59
CA GLU A 175 17.02 1.11 7.81
C GLU A 175 15.64 0.47 7.58
N LEU A 176 14.65 1.21 7.08
CA LEU A 176 13.28 0.68 6.97
C LEU A 176 13.19 -0.45 5.94
N GLU A 177 12.75 -1.62 6.40
CA GLU A 177 12.63 -2.85 5.61
C GLU A 177 11.17 -3.18 5.29
N GLN A 178 10.23 -2.86 6.19
CA GLN A 178 8.81 -3.14 6.01
C GLN A 178 7.97 -1.92 6.41
N LEU A 179 7.09 -1.54 5.49
CA LEU A 179 6.17 -0.43 5.64
C LEU A 179 4.77 -0.89 5.21
N SER A 180 3.79 -0.65 6.06
CA SER A 180 2.40 -0.99 5.78
C SER A 180 1.51 0.22 6.01
N PHE A 181 0.70 0.52 5.00
CA PHE A 181 -0.37 1.52 4.99
C PHE A 181 -1.72 0.86 4.70
N PHE A 182 -1.87 -0.43 5.03
CA PHE A 182 -3.09 -1.18 4.74
C PHE A 182 -4.33 -0.41 5.24
N GLN A 183 -5.37 -0.30 4.41
CA GLN A 183 -6.64 0.33 4.80
C GLN A 183 -6.47 1.82 5.19
N ASN A 184 -5.96 2.65 4.27
CA ASN A 184 -5.92 4.10 4.42
C ASN A 184 -6.56 4.78 3.19
N PHE A 185 -6.27 6.05 2.94
CA PHE A 185 -6.85 6.85 1.86
C PHE A 185 -5.77 7.54 1.00
N LEU A 186 -4.65 6.85 0.74
CA LEU A 186 -3.49 7.42 0.04
C LEU A 186 -3.69 7.69 -1.46
N GLY A 187 -4.86 7.36 -2.03
CA GLY A 187 -5.12 7.51 -3.46
C GLY A 187 -4.84 8.91 -4.02
N TYR A 188 -5.17 9.97 -3.29
CA TYR A 188 -4.90 11.36 -3.72
C TYR A 188 -3.41 11.70 -3.63
N THR A 189 -2.75 11.41 -2.50
CA THR A 189 -1.31 11.66 -2.32
C THR A 189 -0.47 10.99 -3.40
N LEU A 190 -0.77 9.72 -3.72
CA LEU A 190 -0.02 8.95 -4.71
C LEU A 190 -0.30 9.39 -6.15
N LEU A 191 -1.50 9.93 -6.41
CA LEU A 191 -1.83 10.55 -7.69
C LEU A 191 -1.00 11.82 -7.93
N GLU A 192 -0.83 12.65 -6.89
CA GLU A 192 -0.03 13.88 -6.95
C GLU A 192 1.48 13.65 -6.98
N ASP A 193 1.96 12.47 -6.57
CA ASP A 193 3.40 12.13 -6.60
C ASP A 193 3.90 11.81 -8.02
N VAL A 194 3.84 12.79 -8.91
CA VAL A 194 4.23 12.68 -10.32
C VAL A 194 5.72 12.35 -10.48
N HIS A 195 6.55 12.76 -9.52
CA HIS A 195 8.00 12.57 -9.54
C HIS A 195 8.48 11.35 -8.76
N GLY A 196 7.60 10.64 -8.03
CA GLY A 196 7.96 9.47 -7.24
C GLY A 196 8.83 9.82 -6.04
N ASN A 197 8.62 10.99 -5.43
CA ASN A 197 9.42 11.49 -4.33
C ASN A 197 8.99 10.89 -2.99
N LEU A 198 7.72 10.50 -2.83
CA LEU A 198 7.15 10.11 -1.55
C LEU A 198 7.96 9.01 -0.84
N PHE A 199 8.41 8.02 -1.60
CA PHE A 199 9.14 6.87 -1.06
C PHE A 199 10.61 6.83 -1.47
N GLN A 200 11.16 7.92 -2.01
CA GLN A 200 12.48 7.91 -2.66
C GLN A 200 13.66 7.60 -1.72
N SER A 201 13.47 7.85 -0.41
CA SER A 201 14.46 7.60 0.64
C SER A 201 14.49 6.13 1.09
N LEU A 202 13.43 5.36 0.82
CA LEU A 202 13.21 3.99 1.32
C LEU A 202 13.97 2.94 0.50
N LYS A 203 15.29 3.08 0.40
CA LYS A 203 16.16 2.24 -0.46
C LYS A 203 16.32 0.80 0.05
N ASN A 204 16.14 0.58 1.34
CA ASN A 204 16.28 -0.73 1.99
C ASN A 204 14.95 -1.47 2.14
N LEU A 205 13.86 -0.92 1.58
CA LEU A 205 12.53 -1.50 1.72
C LEU A 205 12.45 -2.85 1.01
N ILE A 206 11.98 -3.85 1.74
CA ILE A 206 11.77 -5.24 1.31
C ILE A 206 10.28 -5.50 1.07
N SER A 207 9.40 -4.91 1.87
CA SER A 207 7.95 -5.08 1.78
C SER A 207 7.22 -3.75 1.88
N LEU A 208 6.32 -3.50 0.94
CA LEU A 208 5.43 -2.35 0.93
C LEU A 208 3.99 -2.82 0.76
N ASP A 209 3.14 -2.52 1.74
CA ASP A 209 1.70 -2.74 1.66
C ASP A 209 0.94 -1.43 1.49
N LEU A 210 0.29 -1.29 0.34
CA LEU A 210 -0.58 -0.18 -0.04
C LEU A 210 -1.99 -0.69 -0.36
N SER A 211 -2.35 -1.88 0.13
CA SER A 211 -3.65 -2.48 -0.13
C SER A 211 -4.78 -1.66 0.52
N THR A 212 -5.95 -1.63 -0.13
CA THR A 212 -7.14 -0.92 0.36
C THR A 212 -6.89 0.56 0.62
N ASN A 213 -6.32 1.29 -0.35
CA ASN A 213 -6.01 2.72 -0.23
C ASN A 213 -6.82 3.62 -1.18
N GLY A 214 -7.74 3.04 -1.96
CA GLY A 214 -8.50 3.78 -2.97
C GLY A 214 -7.62 4.31 -4.11
N ILE A 215 -6.48 3.69 -4.37
CA ILE A 215 -5.53 4.13 -5.40
C ILE A 215 -6.12 3.88 -6.79
N ILE A 216 -6.21 4.92 -7.62
CA ILE A 216 -6.74 4.84 -8.98
C ILE A 216 -5.60 4.81 -10.01
N ILE A 217 -4.53 5.59 -9.77
CA ILE A 217 -3.36 5.71 -10.64
C ILE A 217 -2.12 5.76 -9.75
N LEU A 218 -1.05 5.12 -10.21
CA LEU A 218 0.30 5.27 -9.67
C LEU A 218 1.18 5.88 -10.75
N ASN A 219 2.06 6.82 -10.41
CA ASN A 219 2.94 7.41 -11.42
C ASN A 219 4.12 6.46 -11.74
N ARG A 220 4.65 6.54 -12.97
CA ARG A 220 5.79 5.72 -13.43
C ARG A 220 6.93 5.57 -12.41
N PRO A 221 7.42 6.68 -11.79
CA PRO A 221 8.56 6.63 -10.88
C PRO A 221 8.21 6.35 -9.41
N VAL A 222 6.96 6.02 -9.05
CA VAL A 222 6.52 5.93 -7.63
C VAL A 222 7.36 4.97 -6.77
N PHE A 223 7.91 3.91 -7.38
CA PHE A 223 8.77 2.93 -6.71
C PHE A 223 10.25 3.09 -7.10
N LYS A 224 10.67 4.26 -7.59
CA LYS A 224 12.07 4.52 -7.94
C LYS A 224 12.97 4.26 -6.73
N ASN A 225 14.18 3.77 -6.98
CA ASN A 225 15.21 3.45 -5.97
C ASN A 225 14.92 2.28 -5.01
N MET A 226 13.75 1.63 -5.06
CA MET A 226 13.41 0.47 -4.21
C MET A 226 14.01 -0.85 -4.71
N ASN A 227 15.33 -0.90 -4.94
CA ASN A 227 15.98 -2.05 -5.60
C ASN A 227 15.91 -3.36 -4.80
N ASN A 228 15.67 -3.26 -3.48
CA ASN A 228 15.58 -4.39 -2.55
C ASN A 228 14.15 -4.91 -2.36
N LEU A 229 13.14 -4.29 -3.00
CA LEU A 229 11.75 -4.63 -2.79
C LEU A 229 11.46 -6.05 -3.29
N LYS A 230 10.88 -6.86 -2.40
CA LYS A 230 10.46 -8.24 -2.65
C LYS A 230 8.95 -8.37 -2.76
N ASN A 231 8.21 -7.67 -1.90
CA ASN A 231 6.76 -7.75 -1.84
C ASN A 231 6.14 -6.38 -2.06
N LEU A 232 5.34 -6.26 -3.10
CA LEU A 232 4.52 -5.09 -3.39
C LEU A 232 3.05 -5.50 -3.36
N LEU A 233 2.32 -5.04 -2.36
CA LEU A 233 0.91 -5.37 -2.15
C LEU A 233 0.05 -4.16 -2.49
N LEU A 234 -0.80 -4.30 -3.51
CA LEU A 234 -1.67 -3.27 -4.07
C LEU A 234 -3.13 -3.76 -4.15
N SER A 235 -3.46 -4.80 -3.40
CA SER A 235 -4.78 -5.44 -3.46
C SER A 235 -5.90 -4.51 -2.97
N GLY A 236 -7.13 -4.69 -3.47
CA GLY A 236 -8.28 -3.93 -2.98
C GLY A 236 -8.24 -2.42 -3.29
N ASN A 237 -7.53 -2.03 -4.35
CA ASN A 237 -7.49 -0.65 -4.85
C ASN A 237 -8.44 -0.51 -6.06
N ARG A 238 -8.33 0.60 -6.78
CA ARG A 238 -9.15 0.93 -7.97
C ARG A 238 -8.27 1.13 -9.20
N LEU A 239 -7.15 0.41 -9.28
CA LEU A 239 -6.22 0.52 -10.38
C LEU A 239 -6.88 0.02 -11.66
N GLY A 240 -7.12 0.91 -12.62
CA GLY A 240 -7.58 0.54 -13.96
C GLY A 240 -6.44 0.18 -14.92
N LEU A 241 -5.23 0.70 -14.64
CA LEU A 241 -4.03 0.52 -15.46
C LEU A 241 -2.81 0.32 -14.56
N VAL A 242 -1.89 -0.54 -15.01
CA VAL A 242 -0.56 -0.75 -14.39
C VAL A 242 0.50 -0.09 -15.27
N ASN A 243 0.87 1.14 -14.92
CA ASN A 243 1.80 2.00 -15.65
C ASN A 243 3.13 2.26 -14.89
N PHE A 244 3.21 1.89 -13.60
CA PHE A 244 4.43 2.02 -12.82
C PHE A 244 5.51 1.05 -13.31
N THR A 245 6.76 1.49 -13.26
CA THR A 245 7.90 0.67 -13.70
C THR A 245 8.32 -0.29 -12.60
N ILE A 246 8.48 -1.56 -12.94
CA ILE A 246 9.01 -2.61 -12.06
C ILE A 246 10.33 -3.17 -12.58
N ALA A 247 10.77 -2.81 -13.79
CA ALA A 247 11.99 -3.33 -14.41
C ALA A 247 13.25 -3.25 -13.51
N HIS A 248 13.37 -2.23 -12.66
CA HIS A 248 14.50 -2.06 -11.72
C HIS A 248 14.36 -2.86 -10.42
N LEU A 249 13.17 -3.39 -10.10
CA LEU A 249 12.89 -4.19 -8.89
C LEU A 249 13.43 -5.62 -9.06
N LYS A 250 14.76 -5.75 -9.03
CA LYS A 250 15.47 -7.01 -9.31
C LYS A 250 15.23 -8.09 -8.25
N GLN A 251 14.77 -7.71 -7.06
CA GLN A 251 14.43 -8.64 -5.98
C GLN A 251 12.93 -8.96 -5.88
N LEU A 252 12.09 -8.42 -6.79
CA LEU A 252 10.63 -8.56 -6.67
C LEU A 252 10.20 -10.03 -6.78
N GLU A 253 9.56 -10.55 -5.75
CA GLU A 253 9.08 -11.93 -5.64
C GLU A 253 7.54 -11.99 -5.72
N THR A 254 6.86 -10.96 -5.20
CA THR A 254 5.39 -10.89 -5.14
C THR A 254 4.89 -9.52 -5.62
N LEU A 255 3.95 -9.55 -6.56
CA LEU A 255 3.15 -8.40 -6.99
C LEU A 255 1.67 -8.76 -6.85
N ASP A 256 1.03 -8.26 -5.80
CA ASP A 256 -0.40 -8.48 -5.55
C ASP A 256 -1.23 -7.32 -6.10
N LEU A 257 -1.98 -7.59 -7.18
CA LEU A 257 -2.90 -6.66 -7.84
C LEU A 257 -4.36 -7.15 -7.73
N LYS A 258 -4.63 -8.08 -6.81
CA LYS A 258 -5.95 -8.68 -6.61
C LYS A 258 -7.00 -7.61 -6.31
N ASN A 259 -8.23 -7.83 -6.77
CA ASN A 259 -9.38 -6.98 -6.42
C ASN A 259 -9.12 -5.50 -6.78
N ASN A 260 -8.80 -5.26 -8.05
CA ASN A 260 -8.65 -3.93 -8.65
C ASN A 260 -9.61 -3.82 -9.86
N GLU A 261 -9.46 -2.76 -10.66
CA GLU A 261 -10.29 -2.49 -11.85
C GLU A 261 -9.52 -2.77 -13.16
N ILE A 262 -8.49 -3.60 -13.12
CA ILE A 262 -7.58 -3.85 -14.24
C ILE A 262 -8.32 -4.65 -15.32
N ARG A 263 -8.33 -4.14 -16.56
CA ARG A 263 -8.88 -4.87 -17.71
C ARG A 263 -7.81 -5.57 -18.54
N THR A 264 -6.60 -5.04 -18.54
CA THR A 264 -5.45 -5.54 -19.31
C THR A 264 -4.13 -5.08 -18.70
N LEU A 265 -3.05 -5.81 -18.95
CA LEU A 265 -1.68 -5.31 -18.76
C LEU A 265 -1.11 -4.90 -20.12
N GLY A 266 -0.44 -3.76 -20.20
CA GLY A 266 0.15 -3.31 -21.46
C GLY A 266 1.38 -4.15 -21.88
N PRO A 267 1.75 -4.13 -23.17
CA PRO A 267 2.92 -4.88 -23.66
C PRO A 267 4.23 -4.55 -22.97
N HIS A 268 4.36 -3.29 -22.54
CA HIS A 268 5.50 -2.84 -21.76
C HIS A 268 5.55 -3.53 -20.38
N THR A 269 4.43 -3.56 -19.66
CA THR A 269 4.32 -4.11 -18.31
C THR A 269 4.68 -5.61 -18.29
N TRP A 270 4.12 -6.41 -19.20
CA TRP A 270 4.48 -7.83 -19.24
C TRP A 270 5.90 -8.08 -19.75
N ALA A 271 6.48 -7.19 -20.56
CA ALA A 271 7.88 -7.29 -20.96
C ALA A 271 8.82 -7.07 -19.77
N GLU A 272 8.47 -6.15 -18.86
CA GLU A 272 9.18 -5.96 -17.59
C GLU A 272 9.05 -7.18 -16.68
N ILE A 273 7.85 -7.78 -16.58
CA ILE A 273 7.63 -9.03 -15.83
C ILE A 273 8.49 -10.17 -16.41
N ASN A 274 8.50 -10.33 -17.73
CA ASN A 274 9.35 -11.32 -18.40
C ASN A 274 10.84 -11.05 -18.15
N GLN A 275 11.28 -9.78 -18.16
CA GLN A 275 12.65 -9.41 -17.83
C GLN A 275 13.01 -9.75 -16.38
N ILE A 276 12.08 -9.52 -15.45
CA ILE A 276 12.18 -9.90 -14.05
C ILE A 276 12.37 -11.41 -13.93
N ASN A 277 11.54 -12.21 -14.58
CA ASN A 277 11.59 -13.68 -14.47
C ASN A 277 12.83 -14.32 -15.12
N LYS A 278 13.55 -13.61 -16.00
CA LYS A 278 14.76 -14.15 -16.65
C LYS A 278 15.83 -14.50 -15.61
N GLY A 279 16.13 -15.79 -15.49
CA GLY A 279 17.23 -16.31 -14.67
C GLY A 279 16.95 -16.36 -13.17
N ARG A 280 15.69 -16.26 -12.75
CA ARG A 280 15.29 -16.34 -11.33
C ARG A 280 13.96 -17.06 -11.14
N ALA A 281 13.55 -17.23 -9.88
CA ALA A 281 12.23 -17.75 -9.55
C ALA A 281 11.13 -16.84 -10.13
N PRO A 282 10.05 -17.40 -10.69
CA PRO A 282 8.97 -16.62 -11.29
C PRO A 282 8.29 -15.68 -10.30
N LEU A 283 8.00 -14.46 -10.75
CA LEU A 283 7.21 -13.48 -10.02
C LEU A 283 5.81 -14.04 -9.70
N LYS A 284 5.44 -14.01 -8.42
CA LYS A 284 4.07 -14.30 -7.99
C LYS A 284 3.20 -13.08 -8.27
N LEU A 285 2.54 -13.09 -9.42
CA LEU A 285 1.56 -12.08 -9.81
C LEU A 285 0.15 -12.58 -9.48
N ASP A 286 -0.61 -11.81 -8.68
CA ASP A 286 -2.03 -12.05 -8.44
C ASP A 286 -2.88 -10.97 -9.12
N LEU A 287 -3.63 -11.36 -10.15
CA LEU A 287 -4.63 -10.53 -10.85
C LEU A 287 -6.07 -10.96 -10.56
N SER A 288 -6.29 -11.83 -9.56
CA SER A 288 -7.63 -12.36 -9.27
C SER A 288 -8.61 -11.25 -8.93
N TYR A 289 -9.90 -11.44 -9.21
CA TYR A 289 -10.95 -10.45 -8.96
C TYR A 289 -10.72 -9.10 -9.67
N ASN A 290 -10.13 -9.12 -10.87
CA ASN A 290 -10.10 -7.98 -11.78
C ASN A 290 -11.03 -8.21 -12.98
N PRO A 291 -11.65 -7.16 -13.55
CA PRO A 291 -12.53 -7.26 -14.71
C PRO A 291 -11.73 -7.38 -16.02
N ILE A 292 -10.94 -8.45 -16.16
CA ILE A 292 -10.10 -8.70 -17.34
C ILE A 292 -10.96 -8.76 -18.61
N GLY A 293 -10.60 -7.96 -19.63
CA GLY A 293 -11.31 -7.91 -20.91
C GLY A 293 -11.12 -9.17 -21.74
N CYS A 294 -12.21 -9.75 -22.24
CA CYS A 294 -12.21 -11.03 -22.93
C CYS A 294 -12.68 -10.88 -24.37
N ASP A 295 -11.86 -10.21 -25.16
CA ASP A 295 -12.15 -9.88 -26.55
C ASP A 295 -10.87 -9.96 -27.39
N CYS A 296 -11.02 -9.74 -28.70
CA CYS A 296 -9.89 -9.77 -29.62
C CYS A 296 -8.91 -8.61 -29.44
N ASN A 297 -9.34 -7.49 -28.86
CA ASN A 297 -8.45 -6.36 -28.61
C ASN A 297 -7.49 -6.66 -27.46
N ASN A 298 -7.90 -7.51 -26.51
CA ASN A 298 -7.08 -7.95 -25.40
C ASN A 298 -6.36 -9.29 -25.66
N PHE A 299 -6.43 -9.84 -26.88
CA PHE A 299 -6.00 -11.21 -27.14
C PHE A 299 -4.51 -11.47 -26.84
N GLU A 300 -3.63 -10.51 -27.15
CA GLU A 300 -2.18 -10.64 -26.88
C GLU A 300 -1.89 -10.80 -25.37
N PHE A 301 -2.61 -10.05 -24.54
CA PHE A 301 -2.51 -10.16 -23.08
C PHE A 301 -2.92 -11.54 -22.59
N LEU A 302 -4.08 -11.99 -23.07
CA LEU A 302 -4.65 -13.27 -22.69
C LEU A 302 -3.72 -14.40 -23.10
N GLN A 303 -3.12 -14.30 -24.30
CA GLN A 303 -2.13 -15.25 -24.79
C GLN A 303 -0.91 -15.29 -23.88
N TRP A 304 -0.27 -14.13 -23.61
CA TRP A 304 0.87 -14.05 -22.70
C TRP A 304 0.57 -14.64 -21.32
N LEU A 305 -0.61 -14.35 -20.76
CA LEU A 305 -1.01 -14.88 -19.45
C LEU A 305 -1.11 -16.40 -19.48
N THR A 306 -1.72 -16.98 -20.53
CA THR A 306 -1.86 -18.44 -20.66
C THR A 306 -0.57 -19.18 -20.95
N GLU A 307 0.36 -18.55 -21.67
CA GLU A 307 1.66 -19.11 -22.02
C GLU A 307 2.65 -19.07 -20.86
N SER A 308 2.33 -18.35 -19.79
CA SER A 308 3.12 -18.24 -18.56
C SER A 308 2.63 -19.29 -17.53
N PRO A 309 3.22 -20.50 -17.46
CA PRO A 309 2.67 -21.60 -16.68
C PRO A 309 2.69 -21.28 -15.18
N GLU A 310 3.65 -20.49 -14.76
CA GLU A 310 3.91 -20.08 -13.38
C GLU A 310 2.80 -19.16 -12.84
N LEU A 311 2.18 -18.39 -13.74
CA LEU A 311 1.02 -17.53 -13.45
C LEU A 311 -0.30 -18.33 -13.43
N MET A 312 -0.39 -19.39 -14.23
CA MET A 312 -1.59 -20.21 -14.44
C MET A 312 -1.69 -21.45 -13.55
N ASN A 313 -0.60 -21.90 -12.92
CA ASN A 313 -0.53 -23.17 -12.18
C ASN A 313 -0.90 -23.02 -10.69
N SER A 314 -1.14 -21.80 -10.22
CA SER A 314 -1.64 -21.60 -8.86
C SER A 314 -3.13 -21.89 -8.83
N SER A 315 -3.53 -23.04 -8.30
CA SER A 315 -4.92 -23.36 -7.92
C SER A 315 -5.56 -22.32 -6.98
N LYS A 316 -4.76 -21.38 -6.46
CA LYS A 316 -5.16 -20.23 -5.64
C LYS A 316 -5.72 -19.06 -6.46
N TYR A 317 -5.35 -18.90 -7.73
CA TYR A 317 -5.72 -17.75 -8.57
C TYR A 317 -6.66 -18.21 -9.68
N ARG A 318 -7.97 -18.06 -9.45
CA ARG A 318 -8.99 -18.30 -10.48
C ARG A 318 -9.21 -16.98 -11.21
N TYR A 319 -8.53 -16.80 -12.33
CA TYR A 319 -8.83 -15.71 -13.26
C TYR A 319 -10.15 -16.00 -13.94
N TYR A 320 -11.08 -15.06 -13.86
CA TYR A 320 -12.39 -15.16 -14.50
C TYR A 320 -12.39 -14.28 -15.74
N CYS A 321 -12.99 -14.81 -16.81
CA CYS A 321 -13.08 -14.17 -18.11
C CYS A 321 -14.46 -14.47 -18.66
N GLU A 322 -15.33 -13.45 -18.71
CA GLU A 322 -16.72 -13.63 -19.14
C GLU A 322 -16.84 -13.30 -20.63
N LEU A 323 -17.16 -14.32 -21.44
CA LEU A 323 -17.49 -14.17 -22.85
C LEU A 323 -18.90 -14.71 -23.06
N GLN A 324 -19.86 -13.84 -23.39
CA GLN A 324 -21.24 -14.23 -23.77
C GLN A 324 -21.89 -15.22 -22.78
N HIS A 325 -21.86 -14.93 -21.48
CA HIS A 325 -22.46 -15.76 -20.41
C HIS A 325 -21.81 -17.14 -20.16
N GLN A 326 -20.61 -17.39 -20.67
CA GLN A 326 -19.78 -18.53 -20.24
C GLN A 326 -18.81 -18.07 -19.15
N THR A 327 -18.92 -18.68 -17.96
CA THR A 327 -18.18 -18.24 -16.77
C THR A 327 -17.02 -19.14 -16.37
N ASP A 328 -16.81 -20.31 -17.00
CA ASP A 328 -16.16 -21.40 -16.24
C ASP A 328 -15.06 -22.22 -16.92
N ASN A 329 -14.28 -21.62 -17.82
CA ASN A 329 -12.92 -22.12 -18.07
C ASN A 329 -12.07 -21.09 -18.84
N TYR A 330 -11.19 -20.38 -18.13
CA TYR A 330 -10.27 -19.39 -18.74
C TYR A 330 -9.54 -19.96 -19.97
N LYS A 331 -9.07 -21.22 -19.91
CA LYS A 331 -8.38 -21.87 -21.04
C LYS A 331 -9.31 -22.11 -22.24
N ALA A 332 -10.55 -22.54 -22.01
CA ALA A 332 -11.50 -22.78 -23.10
C ALA A 332 -11.95 -21.47 -23.75
N VAL A 333 -12.13 -20.41 -22.96
CA VAL A 333 -12.44 -19.07 -23.48
C VAL A 333 -11.30 -18.57 -24.37
N ILE A 334 -10.04 -18.75 -23.95
CA ILE A 334 -8.88 -18.37 -24.78
C ILE A 334 -8.80 -19.19 -26.07
N GLU A 335 -9.08 -20.51 -26.04
CA GLU A 335 -9.07 -21.32 -27.26
C GLU A 335 -10.16 -20.87 -28.26
N LYS A 336 -11.34 -20.50 -27.75
CA LYS A 336 -12.42 -19.95 -28.59
C LYS A 336 -12.02 -18.59 -29.16
N LEU A 337 -11.49 -17.69 -28.35
CA LEU A 337 -10.97 -16.39 -28.80
C LEU A 337 -9.86 -16.57 -29.84
N ARG A 338 -8.96 -17.54 -29.66
CA ARG A 338 -7.90 -17.84 -30.63
C ARG A 338 -8.44 -18.19 -32.02
N LYS A 339 -9.59 -18.88 -32.09
CA LYS A 339 -10.27 -19.19 -33.37
C LYS A 339 -11.03 -17.98 -33.93
N GLN A 340 -11.64 -17.17 -33.07
CA GLN A 340 -12.44 -16.00 -33.47
C GLN A 340 -11.57 -14.79 -33.88
N CYS A 341 -10.43 -14.59 -33.23
CA CYS A 341 -9.55 -13.44 -33.42
C CYS A 341 -8.48 -13.67 -34.48
N ILE A 342 -8.59 -14.74 -35.28
CA ILE A 342 -7.69 -14.96 -36.43
C ILE A 342 -7.81 -13.74 -37.34
N SER A 343 -6.72 -12.98 -37.46
CA SER A 343 -6.65 -11.84 -38.36
C SER A 343 -6.94 -12.32 -39.78
N HIS A 344 -8.01 -11.80 -40.37
CA HIS A 344 -8.35 -12.06 -41.77
C HIS A 344 -7.29 -11.50 -42.72
N GLU A 345 -6.31 -10.72 -42.27
CA GLU A 345 -5.23 -10.18 -43.11
C GLU A 345 -4.45 -11.27 -43.84
N GLY A 346 -4.17 -12.41 -43.20
CA GLY A 346 -3.50 -13.53 -43.87
C GLY A 346 -4.38 -14.15 -44.96
N LEU A 347 -5.68 -14.30 -44.69
CA LEU A 347 -6.65 -14.79 -45.67
C LEU A 347 -6.79 -13.80 -46.84
N PHE A 348 -6.90 -12.50 -46.56
CA PHE A 348 -6.94 -11.44 -47.56
C PHE A 348 -5.65 -11.41 -48.39
N ALA A 349 -4.48 -11.52 -47.76
CA ALA A 349 -3.20 -11.60 -48.47
C ALA A 349 -3.16 -12.81 -49.41
N ILE A 350 -3.57 -14.00 -48.96
CA ILE A 350 -3.64 -15.21 -49.79
C ILE A 350 -4.62 -15.00 -50.96
N VAL A 351 -5.81 -14.44 -50.72
CA VAL A 351 -6.80 -14.15 -51.77
C VAL A 351 -6.26 -13.13 -52.77
N THR A 352 -5.58 -12.07 -52.30
CA THR A 352 -4.96 -11.08 -53.20
C THR A 352 -3.81 -11.67 -54.02
N CYS A 353 -2.95 -12.50 -53.42
CA CYS A 353 -1.86 -13.16 -54.14
C CYS A 353 -2.39 -14.13 -55.21
N THR A 354 -3.38 -14.95 -54.86
CA THR A 354 -3.98 -15.91 -55.80
C THR A 354 -4.70 -15.22 -56.96
N THR A 355 -5.42 -14.13 -56.70
CA THR A 355 -6.07 -13.33 -57.76
C THR A 355 -5.06 -12.63 -58.67
N VAL A 356 -3.97 -12.08 -58.14
CA VAL A 356 -2.88 -11.49 -58.94
C VAL A 356 -2.21 -12.53 -59.83
N ILE A 357 -1.92 -13.72 -59.29
CA ILE A 357 -1.33 -14.82 -60.07
C ILE A 357 -2.27 -15.24 -61.21
N LEU A 358 -3.57 -15.38 -60.94
CA LEU A 358 -4.57 -15.74 -61.95
C LEU A 358 -4.60 -14.69 -63.09
N MET A 359 -4.59 -13.40 -62.74
CA MET A 359 -4.57 -12.31 -63.71
C MET A 359 -3.32 -12.35 -64.60
N LEU A 360 -2.15 -12.62 -64.03
CA LEU A 360 -0.90 -12.76 -64.77
C LEU A 360 -0.92 -13.95 -65.74
N VAL A 361 -1.47 -15.09 -65.32
CA VAL A 361 -1.62 -16.28 -66.19
C VAL A 361 -2.55 -15.99 -67.36
N ILE A 362 -3.68 -15.31 -67.11
CA ILE A 362 -4.63 -14.93 -68.16
C ILE A 362 -3.97 -13.96 -69.16
N LEU A 363 -3.27 -12.93 -68.67
CA LEU A 363 -2.57 -11.98 -69.53
C LEU A 363 -1.49 -12.66 -70.38
N PHE A 364 -0.73 -13.58 -69.79
CA PHE A 364 0.28 -14.36 -70.53
C PHE A 364 -0.36 -15.26 -71.58
N ALA A 365 -1.46 -15.95 -71.26
CA ALA A 365 -2.19 -16.79 -72.21
C ALA A 365 -2.78 -15.98 -73.38
N LEU A 366 -3.32 -14.78 -73.10
CA LEU A 366 -3.80 -13.86 -74.13
C LEU A 366 -2.64 -13.37 -75.00
N ALA A 367 -1.52 -12.96 -74.41
CA ALA A 367 -0.34 -12.52 -75.16
C ALA A 367 0.25 -13.64 -76.04
N TYR A 368 0.21 -14.89 -75.57
CA TYR A 368 0.64 -16.05 -76.37
C TYR A 368 -0.33 -16.36 -77.52
N ARG A 369 -1.64 -16.20 -77.32
CA ARG A 369 -2.66 -16.47 -78.34
C ARG A 369 -2.70 -15.44 -79.48
N PHE A 370 -2.34 -14.19 -79.19
CA PHE A 370 -2.38 -13.07 -80.15
C PHE A 370 -1.00 -12.73 -80.76
N ARG A 371 0.01 -13.58 -80.52
CA ARG A 371 1.33 -13.53 -81.16
C ARG A 371 1.45 -14.70 -82.13
#